data_AF-B8IG17-F1
#
_entry.id   AF-B8IG17-F1
#
_cell.length_a   1.000
_cell.length_b   1.000
_cell.length_c   1.000
_cell.angle_alpha   90.00
_cell.angle_beta   90.00
_cell.angle_gamma   90.00
#
_symmetry.space_group_name_H-M   'P 1'
#
loop_
_entity.id
_entity.type
_entity.pdbx_description
1 polymer ?
#
loop_
_entity_poly.entity_id
_entity_poly.type
_entity_poly.pdbx_seq_one_letter_code
_entity_poly.pdbx_strand_id
1 'polypeptide(L)'
;MSLEGGVSGEACPGLARQITGRRRETYIGPWLPEPIFDPEDTDTPDDITLPLMIALERLSPLERAAFLLHDVFGMEFDAVGEAIGREPATCRKLASRARAHIYDARPRFAVPKERGLKLAAAFFTASRSGDMAALRALLAEDVVAHADGGGKVPATLQPLVGLEAVLARHAGMARDFALSPSRLVRYAVIDGLPGFVTIEGGNIMQTTALQIEDEKVVAIYVTRNPDKLRNVPLGPVH
;
A
#
# COMPACT_ATOMS: atom_id res chain seq x y z
N MET A 1 35.50 -18.63 -1.12
CA MET A 1 34.08 -18.98 -0.92
C MET A 1 33.34 -17.66 -0.81
N SER A 2 33.03 -17.08 -1.98
CA SER A 2 32.43 -15.76 -2.12
C SER A 2 30.99 -15.98 -2.56
N LEU A 3 30.03 -15.45 -1.79
CA LEU A 3 28.61 -15.47 -2.14
C LEU A 3 28.32 -14.19 -2.92
N GLU A 4 28.27 -14.30 -4.25
CA GLU A 4 27.65 -13.30 -5.11
C GLU A 4 26.13 -13.53 -5.08
N GLY A 5 25.43 -12.77 -4.24
CA GLY A 5 23.97 -12.62 -4.29
C GLY A 5 23.62 -11.42 -5.15
N GLY A 6 23.68 -11.57 -6.47
CA GLY A 6 23.17 -10.57 -7.41
C GLY A 6 21.65 -10.57 -7.35
N VAL A 7 21.05 -9.47 -6.87
CA VAL A 7 19.62 -9.21 -6.99
C VAL A 7 19.34 -8.91 -8.46
N SER A 8 18.75 -9.87 -9.18
CA SER A 8 18.26 -9.66 -10.54
C SER A 8 17.07 -8.70 -10.52
N GLY A 9 17.34 -7.43 -10.79
CA GLY A 9 16.32 -6.39 -10.97
C GLY A 9 15.65 -6.50 -12.33
N GLU A 10 14.65 -7.37 -12.46
CA GLU A 10 13.61 -7.18 -13.47
C GLU A 10 12.45 -6.41 -12.82
N ALA A 11 12.36 -5.11 -13.09
CA ALA A 11 11.26 -4.28 -12.63
C ALA A 11 9.95 -4.73 -13.28
N CYS A 12 8.93 -5.10 -12.48
CA CYS A 12 7.59 -5.40 -12.98
C CYS A 12 7.06 -4.22 -13.85
N PRO A 13 6.60 -4.45 -15.10
CA PRO A 13 6.15 -3.38 -15.99
C PRO A 13 5.03 -2.50 -15.42
N GLY A 14 4.16 -3.06 -14.58
CA GLY A 14 3.09 -2.31 -13.88
C GLY A 14 3.63 -1.31 -12.86
N LEU A 15 4.72 -1.67 -12.18
CA LEU A 15 5.37 -0.87 -11.15
C LEU A 15 6.10 0.34 -11.73
N ALA A 16 6.81 0.19 -12.85
CA ALA A 16 7.49 1.31 -13.52
C ALA A 16 6.51 2.43 -13.92
N ARG A 17 5.30 2.06 -14.37
CA ARG A 17 4.22 3.01 -14.68
C ARG A 17 3.70 3.74 -13.43
N GLN A 18 3.74 3.10 -12.27
CA GLN A 18 3.24 3.62 -11.01
C GLN A 18 4.12 4.74 -10.46
N ILE A 19 5.43 4.49 -10.48
CA ILE A 19 6.48 5.36 -9.91
C ILE A 19 6.75 6.58 -10.81
N THR A 20 6.59 6.42 -12.14
CA THR A 20 6.81 7.49 -13.14
C THR A 20 5.61 8.37 -13.43
N GLY A 21 4.46 8.12 -12.78
CA GLY A 21 3.23 8.90 -12.97
C GLY A 21 3.41 10.40 -12.68
N ARG A 22 2.82 11.26 -13.52
CA ARG A 22 2.84 12.72 -13.37
C ARG A 22 2.32 13.16 -12.00
N ARG A 23 2.90 14.26 -11.49
CA ARG A 23 2.53 14.95 -10.25
C ARG A 23 1.00 15.12 -10.16
N ARG A 24 0.41 14.65 -9.05
CA ARG A 24 -1.04 14.53 -8.86
C ARG A 24 -1.61 15.75 -8.13
N GLU A 25 -1.32 16.95 -8.64
CA GLU A 25 -1.65 18.23 -8.00
C GLU A 25 -3.16 18.43 -7.77
N THR A 26 -4.02 17.68 -8.48
CA THR A 26 -5.48 17.71 -8.34
C THR A 26 -6.03 16.31 -8.08
N TYR A 27 -5.73 15.72 -6.93
CA TYR A 27 -6.33 14.45 -6.48
C TYR A 27 -7.30 14.68 -5.32
N ILE A 28 -8.51 14.11 -5.40
CA ILE A 28 -9.51 14.22 -4.33
C ILE A 28 -9.31 13.08 -3.35
N GLY A 29 -8.88 13.41 -2.13
CA GLY A 29 -8.64 12.47 -1.04
C GLY A 29 -7.27 11.79 -1.08
N PRO A 30 -7.03 10.78 -0.23
CA PRO A 30 -5.80 9.98 -0.27
C PRO A 30 -5.64 9.30 -1.62
N TRP A 31 -4.44 9.37 -2.20
CA TRP A 31 -4.08 8.57 -3.36
C TRP A 31 -3.41 7.27 -2.91
N LEU A 32 -3.84 6.15 -3.48
CA LEU A 32 -3.18 4.85 -3.36
C LEU A 32 -2.74 4.34 -4.74
N PRO A 33 -1.66 3.57 -4.86
CA PRO A 33 -1.33 2.88 -6.11
C PRO A 33 -2.49 1.99 -6.64
N GLU A 34 -2.56 1.80 -7.96
CA GLU A 34 -3.28 0.66 -8.55
C GLU A 34 -2.79 -0.65 -7.89
N PRO A 35 -3.68 -1.47 -7.33
CA PRO A 35 -3.28 -2.64 -6.55
C PRO A 35 -2.71 -3.73 -7.46
N ILE A 36 -1.52 -4.21 -7.10
CA ILE A 36 -0.87 -5.37 -7.69
C ILE A 36 -1.19 -6.59 -6.83
N PHE A 37 -1.50 -7.71 -7.46
CA PHE A 37 -1.78 -8.97 -6.78
C PHE A 37 -0.63 -9.93 -7.04
N ASP A 38 -0.04 -10.45 -5.96
CA ASP A 38 1.04 -11.41 -6.09
C ASP A 38 0.45 -12.73 -6.64
N PRO A 39 1.11 -13.37 -7.63
CA PRO A 39 0.77 -14.73 -8.04
C PRO A 39 0.75 -15.66 -6.82
N GLU A 40 -0.18 -16.63 -6.79
CA GLU A 40 -0.35 -17.52 -5.63
C GLU A 40 0.94 -18.30 -5.26
N ASP A 41 1.85 -18.49 -6.22
CA ASP A 41 3.04 -19.36 -6.16
C ASP A 41 4.41 -18.68 -6.35
N THR A 42 4.52 -17.36 -6.40
CA THR A 42 5.83 -16.71 -6.45
C THR A 42 6.31 -16.39 -5.04
N ASP A 43 7.25 -17.19 -4.53
CA ASP A 43 8.11 -16.88 -3.38
C ASP A 43 9.12 -15.76 -3.70
N THR A 44 8.82 -14.87 -4.65
CA THR A 44 9.55 -13.62 -4.79
C THR A 44 9.04 -12.71 -3.68
N PRO A 45 9.88 -12.33 -2.70
CA PRO A 45 9.62 -11.09 -1.99
C PRO A 45 9.74 -10.00 -3.06
N ASP A 46 8.62 -9.62 -3.67
CA ASP A 46 8.61 -8.45 -4.53
C ASP A 46 9.06 -7.29 -3.63
N ASP A 47 10.27 -6.79 -3.89
CA ASP A 47 11.05 -5.88 -3.04
C ASP A 47 10.35 -4.53 -2.78
N ILE A 48 9.14 -4.34 -3.30
CA ILE A 48 8.37 -3.10 -3.25
C ILE A 48 6.95 -3.33 -2.75
N THR A 49 6.76 -3.01 -1.48
CA THR A 49 5.48 -3.06 -0.78
C THR A 49 4.70 -1.74 -0.91
N LEU A 50 3.40 -1.78 -0.63
CA LEU A 50 2.53 -0.58 -0.60
C LEU A 50 3.09 0.61 0.21
N PRO A 51 3.61 0.41 1.44
CA PRO A 51 4.18 1.50 2.21
C PRO A 51 5.39 2.13 1.51
N LEU A 52 6.21 1.32 0.83
CA LEU A 52 7.34 1.80 0.03
C LEU A 52 6.88 2.62 -1.17
N MET A 53 5.86 2.18 -1.90
CA MET A 53 5.28 2.95 -3.01
C MET A 53 4.74 4.30 -2.54
N ILE A 54 4.07 4.33 -1.38
CA ILE A 54 3.55 5.58 -0.78
C ILE A 54 4.71 6.49 -0.34
N ALA A 55 5.78 5.94 0.22
CA ALA A 55 6.95 6.71 0.62
C ALA A 55 7.65 7.36 -0.57
N LEU A 56 7.83 6.60 -1.66
CA LEU A 56 8.38 7.13 -2.92
C LEU A 56 7.54 8.28 -3.49
N GLU A 57 6.22 8.24 -3.30
CA GLU A 57 5.34 9.32 -3.73
C GLU A 57 5.42 10.57 -2.86
N ARG A 58 5.77 10.42 -1.58
CA ARG A 58 5.98 11.57 -0.66
C ARG A 58 7.30 12.30 -0.92
N LEU A 59 8.24 11.69 -1.63
CA LEU A 59 9.49 12.34 -2.02
C LEU A 59 9.23 13.53 -2.94
N SER A 60 10.02 14.59 -2.75
CA SER A 60 10.08 15.68 -3.72
C SER A 60 10.54 15.15 -5.08
N PRO A 61 10.19 15.82 -6.20
CA PRO A 61 10.61 15.38 -7.53
C PRO A 61 12.12 15.18 -7.67
N LEU A 62 12.92 16.02 -6.99
CA LEU A 62 14.38 15.93 -7.02
C LEU A 62 14.91 14.78 -6.15
N GLU A 63 14.31 14.52 -4.98
CA GLU A 63 14.66 13.34 -4.16
C GLU A 63 14.36 12.04 -4.91
N ARG A 64 13.19 11.96 -5.55
CA ARG A 64 12.78 10.80 -6.34
C ARG A 64 13.69 10.58 -7.54
N ALA A 65 14.00 11.62 -8.31
CA ALA A 65 14.89 11.51 -9.46
C ALA A 65 16.31 11.10 -9.04
N ALA A 66 16.86 11.71 -7.99
CA ALA A 66 18.18 11.36 -7.47
C ALA A 66 18.23 9.89 -7.01
N PHE A 67 17.21 9.43 -6.29
CA PHE A 67 17.10 8.03 -5.86
C PHE A 67 16.97 7.07 -7.05
N LEU A 68 16.05 7.32 -7.98
CA LEU A 68 15.85 6.40 -9.12
C LEU A 68 17.11 6.30 -10.00
N LEU A 69 17.70 7.44 -10.38
CA LEU A 69 18.87 7.45 -11.26
C LEU A 69 20.08 6.77 -10.62
N HIS A 70 20.32 7.00 -9.33
CA HIS A 70 21.48 6.43 -8.65
C HIS A 70 21.23 5.03 -8.08
N ASP A 71 20.20 4.87 -7.25
CA ASP A 71 19.95 3.62 -6.50
C ASP A 71 19.27 2.53 -7.35
N VAL A 72 18.45 2.90 -8.33
CA VAL A 72 17.74 1.92 -9.18
C VAL A 72 18.46 1.70 -10.52
N PHE A 73 18.91 2.78 -11.16
CA PHE A 73 19.59 2.71 -12.46
C PHE A 73 21.12 2.67 -12.37
N GLY A 74 21.70 2.77 -11.17
CA GLY A 74 23.15 2.62 -10.96
C GLY A 74 24.00 3.76 -11.50
N MET A 75 23.44 4.95 -11.75
CA MET A 75 24.21 6.10 -12.25
C MET A 75 25.09 6.72 -11.17
N GLU A 76 26.30 7.12 -11.54
CA GLU A 76 27.18 7.92 -10.66
C GLU A 76 26.62 9.33 -10.41
N PHE A 77 26.88 9.89 -9.23
CA PHE A 77 26.29 11.18 -8.81
C PHE A 77 26.64 12.35 -9.71
N ASP A 78 27.75 12.28 -10.44
CA ASP A 78 28.15 13.29 -11.42
C ASP A 78 27.18 13.28 -12.61
N ALA A 79 26.90 12.10 -13.18
CA ALA A 79 25.92 11.92 -14.26
C ALA A 79 24.48 12.22 -13.80
N VAL A 80 24.15 11.89 -12.55
CA VAL A 80 22.85 12.28 -11.96
C VAL A 80 22.73 13.80 -11.87
N GLY A 81 23.80 14.48 -11.44
CA GLY A 81 23.84 15.94 -11.33
C GLY A 81 23.62 16.64 -12.67
N GLU A 82 24.24 16.11 -13.74
CA GLU A 82 24.00 16.56 -15.11
C GLU A 82 22.53 16.37 -15.53
N ALA A 83 21.95 15.21 -15.23
CA ALA A 83 20.57 14.88 -15.62
C ALA A 83 19.50 15.75 -14.93
N ILE A 84 19.70 16.10 -13.65
CA ILE A 84 18.70 16.84 -12.85
C ILE A 84 19.07 18.31 -12.57
N GLY A 85 20.18 18.80 -13.16
CA GLY A 85 20.61 20.20 -13.03
C GLY A 85 21.01 20.58 -11.60
N ARG A 86 21.79 19.72 -10.92
CA ARG A 86 22.24 19.90 -9.54
C ARG A 86 23.69 19.48 -9.36
N GLU A 87 24.37 20.07 -8.38
CA GLU A 87 25.72 19.64 -8.03
C GLU A 87 25.73 18.21 -7.46
N PRO A 88 26.77 17.40 -7.72
CA PRO A 88 26.84 16.01 -7.26
C PRO A 88 26.69 15.87 -5.73
N ALA A 89 27.22 16.82 -4.97
CA ALA A 89 27.05 16.87 -3.52
C ALA A 89 25.59 17.08 -3.08
N THR A 90 24.81 17.83 -3.85
CA THR A 90 23.38 18.01 -3.62
C THR A 90 22.61 16.74 -3.97
N CYS A 91 22.95 16.07 -5.08
CA CYS A 91 22.37 14.79 -5.47
C CYS A 91 22.57 13.72 -4.39
N ARG A 92 23.76 13.65 -3.77
CA ARG A 92 24.04 12.78 -2.62
C ARG A 92 23.10 13.03 -1.44
N LYS A 93 22.87 14.30 -1.08
CA LYS A 93 21.95 14.67 0.01
C LYS A 93 20.50 14.30 -0.32
N LEU A 94 20.07 14.54 -1.56
CA LEU A 94 18.73 14.19 -2.03
C LEU A 94 18.49 12.67 -1.98
N ALA A 95 19.43 11.88 -2.51
CA ALA A 95 19.36 10.42 -2.45
C ALA A 95 19.41 9.90 -1.00
N SER A 96 20.26 10.47 -0.14
CA SER A 96 20.30 10.11 1.28
C SER A 96 18.98 10.38 2.00
N ARG A 97 18.33 11.52 1.74
CA ARG A 97 17.01 11.84 2.31
C ARG A 97 15.94 10.88 1.79
N ALA A 98 15.95 10.58 0.49
CA ALA A 98 15.05 9.60 -0.10
C ALA A 98 15.20 8.23 0.57
N ARG A 99 16.43 7.75 0.77
CA ARG A 99 16.71 6.49 1.48
C ARG A 99 16.17 6.49 2.91
N ALA A 100 16.33 7.58 3.65
CA ALA A 100 15.78 7.68 5.00
C ALA A 100 14.25 7.51 4.99
N HIS A 101 13.55 8.24 4.12
CA HIS A 101 12.10 8.12 3.97
C HIS A 101 11.64 6.71 3.54
N ILE A 102 12.41 6.05 2.68
CA ILE A 102 12.15 4.69 2.22
C ILE A 102 12.40 3.67 3.35
N TYR A 103 13.48 3.84 4.09
CA TYR A 103 13.84 2.97 5.20
C TYR A 103 12.78 3.02 6.31
N ASP A 104 12.30 4.21 6.66
CA ASP A 104 11.22 4.42 7.63
C ASP A 104 9.89 3.76 7.20
N ALA A 105 9.70 3.56 5.89
CA ALA A 105 8.50 2.95 5.34
C ALA A 105 8.59 1.43 5.16
N ARG A 106 9.78 0.82 5.33
CA ARG A 106 9.91 -0.64 5.21
C ARG A 106 9.25 -1.32 6.42
N PRO A 107 8.42 -2.35 6.20
CA PRO A 107 7.94 -3.19 7.30
C PRO A 107 9.14 -3.72 8.09
N ARG A 108 9.17 -3.48 9.40
CA ARG A 108 10.29 -3.88 10.26
C ARG A 108 10.44 -5.41 10.35
N PHE A 109 9.32 -6.13 10.20
CA PHE A 109 9.27 -7.59 10.19
C PHE A 109 8.30 -8.08 9.13
N ALA A 110 8.74 -9.01 8.28
CA ALA A 110 7.84 -9.70 7.36
C ALA A 110 7.04 -10.75 8.14
N VAL A 111 5.73 -10.53 8.31
CA VAL A 111 4.83 -11.56 8.85
C VAL A 111 4.72 -12.69 7.81
N PRO A 112 4.85 -13.98 8.20
CA PRO A 112 4.67 -15.08 7.27
C PRO A 112 3.32 -14.99 6.55
N LYS A 113 3.31 -15.23 5.23
CA LYS A 113 2.13 -15.08 4.35
C LYS A 113 0.85 -15.68 4.95
N GLU A 114 0.92 -16.94 5.40
CA GLU A 114 -0.22 -17.64 6.00
C GLU A 114 -0.74 -16.95 7.28
N ARG A 115 0.17 -16.47 8.14
CA ARG A 115 -0.18 -15.75 9.37
C ARG A 115 -0.80 -14.39 9.03
N GLY A 116 -0.25 -13.68 8.06
CA GLY A 116 -0.79 -12.41 7.56
C GLY A 116 -2.22 -12.57 7.03
N LEU A 117 -2.48 -13.60 6.22
CA LEU A 117 -3.83 -13.88 5.70
C LEU A 117 -4.83 -14.28 6.80
N LYS A 118 -4.39 -15.00 7.84
CA LYS A 118 -5.23 -15.28 9.02
C LYS A 118 -5.61 -13.99 9.76
N LEU A 119 -4.68 -13.06 9.92
CA LEU A 119 -4.95 -11.75 10.52
C LEU A 119 -5.88 -10.90 9.63
N ALA A 120 -5.72 -10.95 8.30
CA ALA A 120 -6.62 -10.30 7.36
C ALA A 120 -8.05 -10.86 7.44
N ALA A 121 -8.20 -12.17 7.60
CA ALA A 121 -9.50 -12.82 7.82
C ALA A 121 -10.14 -12.38 9.15
N ALA A 122 -9.38 -12.37 10.24
CA ALA A 122 -9.85 -11.89 11.53
C ALA A 122 -10.28 -10.41 11.47
N PHE A 123 -9.49 -9.56 10.80
CA PHE A 123 -9.81 -8.16 10.58
C PHE A 123 -11.09 -7.99 9.76
N PHE A 124 -11.24 -8.73 8.65
CA PHE A 124 -12.46 -8.72 7.83
C PHE A 124 -13.69 -9.03 8.69
N THR A 125 -13.67 -10.14 9.44
CA THR A 125 -14.80 -10.55 10.28
C THR A 125 -15.13 -9.50 11.34
N ALA A 126 -14.14 -9.00 12.09
CA ALA A 126 -14.38 -8.01 13.15
C ALA A 126 -14.90 -6.68 12.59
N SER A 127 -14.31 -6.20 11.49
CA SER A 127 -14.68 -4.93 10.87
C SER A 127 -16.08 -4.92 10.23
N ARG A 128 -16.58 -6.08 9.78
CA ARG A 128 -17.90 -6.20 9.14
C ARG A 128 -19.02 -6.58 10.11
N SER A 129 -18.73 -7.40 11.12
CA SER A 129 -19.70 -7.83 12.13
C SER A 129 -20.04 -6.76 13.17
N GLY A 130 -19.18 -5.75 13.34
CA GLY A 130 -19.34 -4.74 14.37
C GLY A 130 -18.72 -5.11 15.72
N ASP A 131 -17.96 -6.21 15.80
CA ASP A 131 -17.17 -6.57 16.99
C ASP A 131 -15.98 -5.61 17.17
N MET A 132 -16.25 -4.46 17.77
CA MET A 132 -15.24 -3.42 18.02
C MET A 132 -14.19 -3.83 19.06
N ALA A 133 -14.49 -4.81 19.91
CA ALA A 133 -13.52 -5.33 20.88
C ALA A 133 -12.48 -6.19 20.16
N ALA A 134 -12.91 -7.11 19.30
CA ALA A 134 -12.01 -7.88 18.44
C ALA A 134 -11.23 -6.97 17.48
N LEU A 135 -11.89 -5.98 16.88
CA LEU A 135 -11.22 -5.04 15.97
C LEU A 135 -10.14 -4.24 16.71
N ARG A 136 -10.44 -3.71 17.91
CA ARG A 136 -9.46 -3.01 18.75
C ARG A 136 -8.26 -3.89 19.08
N ALA A 137 -8.48 -5.18 19.37
CA ALA A 137 -7.40 -6.11 19.69
C ALA A 137 -6.43 -6.34 18.50
N LEU A 138 -6.89 -6.14 17.26
CA LEU A 138 -6.06 -6.30 16.05
C LEU A 138 -5.29 -5.03 15.67
N LEU A 139 -5.68 -3.85 16.16
CA LEU A 139 -5.11 -2.57 15.74
C LEU A 139 -4.00 -2.09 16.67
N ALA A 140 -3.03 -1.38 16.11
CA ALA A 140 -2.06 -0.57 16.87
C ALA A 140 -2.71 0.74 17.35
N GLU A 141 -2.12 1.38 18.37
CA GLU A 141 -2.63 2.65 18.91
C GLU A 141 -2.55 3.80 17.90
N ASP A 142 -1.49 3.82 17.10
CA ASP A 142 -1.16 4.83 16.08
C ASP A 142 -1.59 4.43 14.67
N VAL A 143 -2.49 3.44 14.54
CA VAL A 143 -2.96 2.95 13.23
C VAL A 143 -3.44 4.07 12.32
N VAL A 144 -3.07 4.01 11.04
CA VAL A 144 -3.54 4.95 10.01
C VAL A 144 -4.35 4.24 8.94
N ALA A 145 -5.55 4.72 8.65
CA ALA A 145 -6.38 4.20 7.57
C ALA A 145 -6.48 5.19 6.40
N HIS A 146 -6.17 4.71 5.20
CA HIS A 146 -6.25 5.42 3.93
C HIS A 146 -7.37 4.83 3.07
N ALA A 147 -8.15 5.70 2.43
CA ALA A 147 -9.20 5.28 1.50
C ALA A 147 -9.13 6.11 0.22
N ASP A 148 -8.92 5.45 -0.91
CA ASP A 148 -8.89 6.08 -2.23
C ASP A 148 -10.16 5.75 -3.02
N GLY A 149 -11.06 6.72 -3.12
CA GLY A 149 -12.23 6.66 -4.00
C GLY A 149 -12.05 7.38 -5.34
N GLY A 150 -10.91 8.04 -5.57
CA GLY A 150 -10.63 8.83 -6.76
C GLY A 150 -11.65 9.94 -7.08
N GLY A 151 -12.38 10.41 -6.08
CA GLY A 151 -13.51 11.35 -6.25
C GLY A 151 -14.75 10.76 -6.94
N LYS A 152 -14.79 9.46 -7.22
CA LYS A 152 -15.89 8.79 -7.96
C LYS A 152 -16.83 8.00 -7.06
N VAL A 153 -16.29 7.45 -5.97
CA VAL A 153 -17.05 6.68 -4.98
C VAL A 153 -16.76 7.22 -3.57
N PRO A 154 -17.68 7.03 -2.60
CA PRO A 154 -17.48 7.52 -1.24
C PRO A 154 -16.18 6.97 -0.62
N ALA A 155 -15.34 7.86 -0.09
CA ALA A 155 -14.13 7.52 0.65
C ALA A 155 -13.81 8.66 1.63
N THR A 156 -13.09 8.35 2.71
CA THR A 156 -12.65 9.39 3.64
C THR A 156 -11.67 10.32 2.93
N LEU A 157 -11.94 11.64 2.95
CA LEU A 157 -11.13 12.64 2.23
C LEU A 157 -9.74 12.88 2.85
N GLN A 158 -9.56 12.50 4.12
CA GLN A 158 -8.29 12.57 4.82
C GLN A 158 -8.01 11.20 5.46
N PRO A 159 -6.74 10.81 5.62
CA PRO A 159 -6.40 9.62 6.38
C PRO A 159 -6.98 9.71 7.80
N LEU A 160 -7.51 8.59 8.30
CA LEU A 160 -7.90 8.48 9.70
C LEU A 160 -6.65 8.12 10.49
N VAL A 161 -6.31 8.93 11.50
CA VAL A 161 -5.10 8.76 12.29
C VAL A 161 -5.50 8.38 13.72
N GLY A 162 -4.94 7.27 14.20
CA GLY A 162 -5.12 6.77 15.55
C GLY A 162 -6.31 5.81 15.69
N LEU A 163 -6.18 4.94 16.69
CA LEU A 163 -7.10 3.85 16.99
C LEU A 163 -8.57 4.30 17.10
N GLU A 164 -8.85 5.35 17.86
CA GLU A 164 -10.23 5.80 18.10
C GLU A 164 -10.91 6.32 16.84
N ALA A 165 -10.19 7.03 15.97
CA ALA A 165 -10.73 7.52 14.70
C ALA A 165 -11.07 6.35 13.76
N VAL A 166 -10.20 5.34 13.72
CA VAL A 166 -10.41 4.13 12.91
C VAL A 166 -11.58 3.30 13.44
N LEU A 167 -11.68 3.09 14.76
CA LEU A 167 -12.78 2.37 15.38
C LEU A 167 -14.13 3.07 15.19
N ALA A 168 -14.19 4.38 15.39
CA ALA A 168 -15.41 5.15 15.20
C ALA A 168 -15.93 5.03 13.75
N ARG A 169 -15.04 5.07 12.76
CA ARG A 169 -15.41 4.86 11.35
C ARG A 169 -15.97 3.46 11.11
N HIS A 170 -15.32 2.42 11.64
CA HIS A 170 -15.76 1.03 11.48
C HIS A 170 -17.08 0.74 12.19
N ALA A 171 -17.32 1.33 13.36
CA ALA A 171 -18.61 1.24 14.04
C ALA A 171 -19.75 1.84 13.21
N GLY A 172 -19.48 2.93 12.47
CA GLY A 172 -20.42 3.47 11.48
C GLY A 172 -20.66 2.52 10.33
N MET A 173 -19.59 1.98 9.72
CA MET A 173 -19.70 1.04 8.58
C MET A 173 -20.41 -0.27 8.94
N ALA A 174 -20.25 -0.78 10.16
CA ALA A 174 -20.94 -1.99 10.60
C ALA A 174 -22.47 -1.87 10.49
N ARG A 175 -23.02 -0.66 10.71
CA ARG A 175 -24.45 -0.40 10.51
C ARG A 175 -24.84 -0.45 9.04
N ASP A 176 -24.00 0.09 8.16
CA ASP A 176 -24.19 0.03 6.71
C ASP A 176 -24.15 -1.42 6.22
N PHE A 177 -23.22 -2.23 6.74
CA PHE A 177 -23.08 -3.65 6.40
C PHE A 177 -24.25 -4.51 6.90
N ALA A 178 -24.91 -4.13 8.00
CA ALA A 178 -26.13 -4.80 8.43
C ALA A 178 -27.28 -4.62 7.43
N LEU A 179 -27.30 -3.49 6.69
CA LEU A 179 -28.30 -3.21 5.65
C LEU A 179 -27.89 -3.75 4.28
N SER A 180 -26.61 -3.67 3.95
CA SER A 180 -26.04 -4.14 2.70
C SER A 180 -24.74 -4.91 2.98
N PRO A 181 -24.83 -6.24 3.18
CA PRO A 181 -23.69 -7.04 3.57
C PRO A 181 -22.53 -6.95 2.58
N SER A 182 -21.32 -6.83 3.13
CA SER A 182 -20.08 -6.90 2.38
C SER A 182 -19.90 -8.29 1.79
N ARG A 183 -19.75 -8.40 0.46
CA ARG A 183 -19.49 -9.68 -0.20
C ARG A 183 -17.98 -9.89 -0.30
N LEU A 184 -17.44 -10.81 0.48
CA LEU A 184 -16.06 -11.26 0.32
C LEU A 184 -15.90 -11.97 -1.02
N VAL A 185 -14.91 -11.55 -1.80
CA VAL A 185 -14.54 -12.20 -3.07
C VAL A 185 -13.42 -13.20 -2.81
N ARG A 186 -12.31 -12.74 -2.22
CA ARG A 186 -11.17 -13.58 -1.82
C ARG A 186 -10.26 -12.86 -0.83
N TYR A 187 -9.48 -13.65 -0.08
CA TYR A 187 -8.26 -13.18 0.57
C TYR A 187 -7.10 -13.22 -0.43
N ALA A 188 -6.17 -12.28 -0.32
CA ALA A 188 -5.03 -12.19 -1.23
C ALA A 188 -3.87 -11.43 -0.59
N VAL A 189 -2.68 -11.56 -1.18
CA VAL A 189 -1.60 -10.59 -0.98
C VAL A 189 -1.77 -9.48 -2.03
N ILE A 190 -1.80 -8.25 -1.57
CA ILE A 190 -2.07 -7.05 -2.35
C ILE A 190 -0.95 -6.06 -2.07
N ASP A 191 -0.18 -5.70 -3.09
CA ASP A 191 0.99 -4.82 -2.97
C ASP A 191 1.98 -5.31 -1.89
N GLY A 192 2.22 -6.63 -1.84
CA GLY A 192 3.07 -7.29 -0.84
C GLY A 192 2.50 -7.35 0.58
N LEU A 193 1.24 -6.95 0.80
CA LEU A 193 0.58 -6.94 2.10
C LEU A 193 -0.60 -7.92 2.16
N PRO A 194 -0.84 -8.60 3.29
CA PRO A 194 -2.02 -9.44 3.44
C PRO A 194 -3.30 -8.60 3.40
N GLY A 195 -4.33 -9.12 2.73
CA GLY A 195 -5.53 -8.36 2.47
C GLY A 195 -6.69 -9.18 1.94
N PHE A 196 -7.69 -8.48 1.42
CA PHE A 196 -8.87 -9.07 0.80
C PHE A 196 -9.53 -8.16 -0.23
N VAL A 197 -10.35 -8.78 -1.06
CA VAL A 197 -11.18 -8.13 -2.08
C VAL A 197 -12.65 -8.29 -1.69
N THR A 198 -13.40 -7.19 -1.71
CA THR A 198 -14.83 -7.19 -1.42
C THR A 198 -15.63 -6.48 -2.51
N ILE A 199 -16.92 -6.81 -2.59
CA ILE A 199 -17.91 -5.96 -3.23
C ILE A 199 -18.85 -5.44 -2.14
N GLU A 200 -18.89 -4.12 -2.01
CA GLU A 200 -19.75 -3.42 -1.05
C GLU A 200 -21.08 -2.99 -1.71
N GLY A 201 -22.02 -2.51 -0.90
CA GLY A 201 -23.30 -1.97 -1.37
C GLY A 201 -23.14 -0.98 -2.54
N GLY A 202 -24.06 -1.06 -3.51
CA GLY A 202 -23.95 -0.32 -4.77
C GLY A 202 -22.99 -0.94 -5.79
N ASN A 203 -22.62 -2.22 -5.62
CA ASN A 203 -21.69 -2.96 -6.49
C ASN A 203 -20.31 -2.30 -6.58
N ILE A 204 -19.85 -1.71 -5.47
CA ILE A 204 -18.56 -1.03 -5.40
C ILE A 204 -17.50 -2.05 -5.04
N MET A 205 -16.64 -2.37 -6.00
CA MET A 205 -15.47 -3.20 -5.75
C MET A 205 -14.46 -2.45 -4.87
N GLN A 206 -13.77 -3.19 -3.99
CA GLN A 206 -12.80 -2.64 -3.06
C GLN A 206 -11.69 -3.66 -2.79
N THR A 207 -10.45 -3.18 -2.70
CA THR A 207 -9.35 -3.92 -2.08
C THR A 207 -9.04 -3.35 -0.71
N THR A 208 -8.62 -4.21 0.22
CA THR A 208 -8.10 -3.80 1.53
C THR A 208 -6.79 -4.52 1.78
N ALA A 209 -5.71 -3.76 1.91
CA ALA A 209 -4.38 -4.25 2.25
C ALA A 209 -4.00 -3.78 3.66
N LEU A 210 -3.38 -4.66 4.45
CA LEU A 210 -3.07 -4.42 5.86
C LEU A 210 -1.56 -4.47 6.08
N GLN A 211 -0.98 -3.36 6.55
CA GLN A 211 0.38 -3.37 7.07
C GLN A 211 0.34 -3.87 8.51
N ILE A 212 1.08 -4.95 8.76
CA ILE A 212 1.11 -5.64 10.05
C ILE A 212 2.53 -5.60 10.60
N GLU A 213 2.66 -5.15 11.83
CA GLU A 213 3.91 -5.15 12.61
C GLU A 213 3.59 -5.68 14.00
N ASP A 214 4.40 -6.61 14.51
CA ASP A 214 4.22 -7.22 15.84
C ASP A 214 2.78 -7.73 16.10
N GLU A 215 2.20 -8.40 15.09
CA GLU A 215 0.81 -8.90 15.06
C GLU A 215 -0.30 -7.83 15.17
N LYS A 216 0.06 -6.55 15.05
CA LYS A 216 -0.86 -5.42 15.04
C LYS A 216 -0.95 -4.79 13.65
N VAL A 217 -2.16 -4.42 13.25
CA VAL A 217 -2.40 -3.61 12.05
C VAL A 217 -2.01 -2.17 12.35
N VAL A 218 -0.92 -1.71 11.73
CA VAL A 218 -0.40 -0.33 11.85
C VAL A 218 -0.88 0.57 10.72
N ALA A 219 -1.27 0.00 9.57
CA ALA A 219 -1.91 0.75 8.51
C ALA A 219 -2.93 -0.09 7.73
N ILE A 220 -3.99 0.59 7.27
CA ILE A 220 -5.06 0.02 6.45
C ILE A 220 -5.11 0.82 5.15
N TYR A 221 -5.02 0.14 4.01
CA TYR A 221 -5.10 0.77 2.70
C TYR A 221 -6.29 0.24 1.93
N VAL A 222 -7.24 1.13 1.63
CA VAL A 222 -8.50 0.78 0.97
C VAL A 222 -8.57 1.45 -0.40
N THR A 223 -8.43 0.68 -1.48
CA THR A 223 -8.64 1.19 -2.84
C THR A 223 -10.04 0.85 -3.30
N ARG A 224 -10.84 1.89 -3.59
CA ARG A 224 -12.23 1.80 -4.10
C ARG A 224 -12.38 2.47 -5.47
N ASN A 225 -11.37 3.20 -5.92
CA ASN A 225 -11.40 3.93 -7.17
C ASN A 225 -11.62 2.97 -8.36
N PRO A 226 -12.76 3.06 -9.07
CA PRO A 226 -13.11 2.10 -10.12
C PRO A 226 -12.14 2.13 -11.30
N ASP A 227 -11.41 3.23 -11.53
CA ASP A 227 -10.40 3.27 -12.60
C ASP A 227 -9.19 2.40 -12.28
N LYS A 228 -8.87 2.24 -11.00
CA LYS A 228 -7.75 1.43 -10.52
C LYS A 228 -8.09 -0.04 -10.38
N LEU A 229 -9.38 -0.36 -10.29
CA LEU A 229 -9.86 -1.72 -9.99
C LEU A 229 -10.29 -2.52 -11.23
N ARG A 230 -10.17 -1.94 -12.44
CA ARG A 230 -10.64 -2.57 -13.69
C ARG A 230 -10.00 -3.92 -13.98
N ASN A 231 -8.77 -4.13 -13.51
CA ASN A 231 -7.97 -5.33 -13.79
C ASN A 231 -7.87 -6.27 -12.59
N VAL A 232 -8.64 -6.04 -11.52
CA VAL A 232 -8.57 -6.92 -10.34
C VAL A 232 -9.12 -8.30 -10.70
N PRO A 233 -8.34 -9.38 -10.52
CA PRO A 233 -8.84 -10.73 -10.75
C PRO A 233 -9.94 -11.02 -9.74
N LEU A 234 -11.17 -11.24 -10.22
CA LEU A 234 -12.32 -11.57 -9.40
C LEU A 234 -12.28 -13.01 -8.85
N GLY A 235 -11.30 -13.83 -9.29
CA GLY A 235 -11.23 -15.25 -8.99
C GLY A 235 -12.45 -16.02 -9.53
N PRO A 236 -12.45 -17.36 -9.45
CA PRO A 236 -13.66 -18.13 -9.65
C PRO A 236 -14.66 -17.79 -8.54
N VAL A 237 -15.90 -17.49 -8.93
CA VAL A 237 -17.02 -17.35 -8.00
C VAL A 237 -17.42 -18.76 -7.60
N HIS A 238 -17.08 -19.19 -6.37
CA HIS A 238 -17.60 -20.42 -5.78
C HIS A 238 -18.88 -20.12 -4.99
#